data_AF-A0A2V3JAB8-F1
#
_entry.id   AF-A0A2V3JAB8-F1
#
_cell.length_a   1.000
_cell.length_b   1.000
_cell.length_c   1.000
_cell.angle_alpha   90.00
_cell.angle_beta   90.00
_cell.angle_gamma   90.00
#
_symmetry.space_group_name_H-M   'P 1'
#
loop_
_entity.id
_entity.type
_entity.pdbx_description
1 polymer ?
#
loop_
_entity_poly.entity_id
_entity_poly.type
_entity_poly.pdbx_seq_one_letter_code
_entity_poly.pdbx_strand_id
1 'polypeptide(L)'
;MKKVSVSEQGLVEKAKRHAAAVGVAMKESVTPLTATVFYPRERKKMPDNFRGYLLFDPEKCINCWECAFICPANAIQMKKAPAPNNRFYPTVDYGKCIFCHFCIDSCSGGALRTTKIHDVAYREMGEMLTLTEEMIEPPEIIREDKKSVEYEIEKDDLHLKRTREVDGLFVEPTPPVEIPMVSQCVDRASCLGCRVCEEVCESGAISSSSAEGVLEAEGVLRMKIDIEKCTGCGLCVKECSMQILRLVRRGK
;
A
#
# COMPACT_ATOMS: atom_id res chain seq x y z
N MET A 1 -36.06 14.66 25.31
CA MET A 1 -36.21 14.56 23.84
C MET A 1 -37.25 15.58 23.40
N LYS A 2 -36.91 16.53 22.52
CA LYS A 2 -37.91 17.45 21.93
C LYS A 2 -38.80 16.63 21.00
N LYS A 3 -40.09 16.53 21.30
CA LYS A 3 -41.07 15.96 20.34
C LYS A 3 -41.04 16.85 19.11
N VAL A 4 -40.58 16.31 18.00
CA VAL A 4 -40.73 16.93 16.68
C VAL A 4 -42.22 16.87 16.37
N SER A 5 -42.93 17.98 16.55
CA SER A 5 -44.33 18.09 16.15
C SER A 5 -44.37 18.15 14.62
N VAL A 6 -45.12 17.24 14.01
CA VAL A 6 -45.40 17.30 12.58
C VAL A 6 -46.29 18.53 12.37
N SER A 7 -45.83 19.50 11.57
CA SER A 7 -46.61 20.72 11.29
C SER A 7 -47.98 20.33 10.72
N GLU A 8 -49.06 20.87 11.28
CA GLU A 8 -50.42 20.68 10.76
C GLU A 8 -50.54 21.37 9.39
N GLN A 9 -50.19 20.63 8.34
CA GLN A 9 -50.28 21.09 6.96
C GLN A 9 -51.71 21.00 6.47
N GLY A 10 -52.16 22.04 5.76
CA GLY A 10 -53.44 22.03 5.05
C GLY A 10 -53.52 20.89 4.04
N LEU A 11 -54.75 20.45 3.73
CA LEU A 11 -55.01 19.32 2.83
C LEU A 11 -54.31 19.46 1.47
N VAL A 12 -54.29 20.68 0.92
CA VAL A 12 -53.65 21.00 -0.37
C VAL A 12 -52.13 20.80 -0.31
N GLU A 13 -51.50 21.20 0.79
CA GLU A 13 -50.06 21.07 0.98
C GLU A 13 -49.66 19.59 1.12
N LYS A 14 -50.47 18.79 1.83
CA LYS A 14 -50.30 17.34 1.91
C LYS A 14 -50.41 16.68 0.52
N ALA A 15 -51.45 17.05 -0.25
CA ALA A 15 -51.65 16.51 -1.59
C ALA A 15 -50.46 16.82 -2.53
N LYS A 16 -49.93 18.05 -2.50
CA LYS A 16 -48.74 18.44 -3.29
C LYS A 16 -47.51 17.59 -2.93
N ARG A 17 -47.26 17.37 -1.64
CA ARG A 17 -46.11 16.57 -1.18
C ARG A 17 -46.25 15.10 -1.55
N HIS A 18 -47.46 14.54 -1.44
CA HIS A 18 -47.71 13.17 -1.89
C HIS A 18 -47.54 13.03 -3.41
N ALA A 19 -48.04 13.98 -4.20
CA ALA A 19 -47.82 13.98 -5.65
C ALA A 19 -46.32 14.06 -6.01
N ALA A 20 -45.55 14.91 -5.32
CA ALA A 20 -44.11 14.97 -5.49
C ALA A 20 -43.42 13.64 -5.13
N ALA A 21 -43.80 13.00 -4.03
CA ALA A 21 -43.26 11.71 -3.63
C ALA A 21 -43.58 10.60 -4.64
N VAL A 22 -44.81 10.56 -5.16
CA VAL A 22 -45.21 9.62 -6.23
C VAL A 22 -44.43 9.89 -7.51
N GLY A 23 -44.20 11.16 -7.86
CA GLY A 23 -43.37 11.54 -9.01
C GLY A 23 -41.93 11.05 -8.89
N VAL A 24 -41.33 11.19 -7.70
CA VAL A 24 -40.00 10.63 -7.42
C VAL A 24 -40.03 9.10 -7.50
N ALA A 25 -41.02 8.44 -6.91
CA ALA A 25 -41.16 6.98 -6.98
C ALA A 25 -41.30 6.47 -8.42
N MET A 26 -42.05 7.18 -9.26
CA MET A 26 -42.20 6.84 -10.68
C MET A 26 -40.88 7.03 -11.45
N LYS A 27 -40.14 8.12 -11.20
CA LYS A 27 -38.80 8.32 -11.78
C LYS A 27 -37.85 7.17 -11.42
N GLU A 28 -37.78 6.80 -10.15
CA GLU A 28 -36.93 5.70 -9.67
C GLU A 28 -37.41 4.32 -10.16
N SER A 29 -38.69 4.15 -10.49
CA SER A 29 -39.21 2.90 -11.06
C SER A 29 -38.82 2.72 -12.53
N VAL A 30 -38.74 3.82 -13.31
CA VAL A 30 -38.41 3.78 -14.75
C VAL A 30 -36.90 3.78 -14.97
N THR A 31 -36.17 4.64 -14.25
CA THR A 31 -34.70 4.74 -14.32
C THR A 31 -34.13 4.62 -12.91
N PRO A 32 -34.03 3.40 -12.37
CA PRO A 32 -33.57 3.20 -11.01
C PRO A 32 -32.11 3.64 -10.85
N LEU A 33 -31.86 4.65 -10.01
CA LEU A 33 -30.52 5.00 -9.53
C LEU A 33 -30.08 3.98 -8.45
N THR A 34 -30.13 2.70 -8.81
CA THR A 34 -29.82 1.61 -7.89
C THR A 34 -28.32 1.38 -7.81
N ALA A 35 -27.78 1.53 -6.60
CA ALA A 35 -26.42 1.11 -6.26
C ALA A 35 -26.30 -0.42 -6.05
N THR A 36 -27.37 -1.17 -6.34
CA THR A 36 -27.43 -2.63 -6.17
C THR A 36 -26.53 -3.32 -7.20
N VAL A 37 -25.53 -4.05 -6.71
CA VAL A 37 -24.70 -4.95 -7.52
C VAL A 37 -25.37 -6.32 -7.57
N PHE A 38 -25.65 -6.85 -8.77
CA PHE A 38 -26.30 -8.15 -8.92
C PHE A 38 -25.32 -9.32 -8.77
N TYR A 39 -24.75 -9.50 -7.58
CA TYR A 39 -23.95 -10.67 -7.24
C TYR A 39 -24.82 -11.95 -7.30
N PRO A 40 -24.38 -13.07 -7.92
CA PRO A 40 -23.04 -13.38 -8.43
C PRO A 40 -22.81 -13.06 -9.92
N ARG A 41 -23.79 -12.50 -10.65
CA ARG A 41 -23.64 -12.19 -12.10
C ARG A 41 -22.74 -10.99 -12.36
N GLU A 42 -22.62 -10.12 -11.36
CA GLU A 42 -21.84 -8.89 -11.40
C GLU A 42 -21.11 -8.71 -10.07
N ARG A 43 -19.87 -8.22 -10.13
CA ARG A 43 -19.08 -7.88 -8.94
C ARG A 43 -18.77 -6.40 -8.91
N LYS A 44 -18.55 -5.83 -7.73
CA LYS A 44 -17.96 -4.49 -7.63
C LYS A 44 -16.48 -4.57 -8.03
N LYS A 45 -16.00 -3.61 -8.80
CA LYS A 45 -14.56 -3.45 -9.06
C LYS A 45 -13.86 -3.14 -7.75
N MET A 46 -12.89 -3.97 -7.37
CA MET A 46 -12.14 -3.75 -6.14
C MET A 46 -10.99 -2.79 -6.40
N PRO A 47 -10.69 -1.88 -5.46
CA PRO A 47 -9.59 -0.95 -5.62
C PRO A 47 -8.26 -1.71 -5.72
N ASP A 48 -7.25 -1.08 -6.31
CA ASP A 48 -5.97 -1.75 -6.57
C ASP A 48 -5.19 -2.11 -5.30
N ASN A 49 -5.43 -1.37 -4.21
CA ASN A 49 -4.87 -1.66 -2.89
C ASN A 49 -5.78 -2.57 -2.02
N PHE A 50 -6.72 -3.29 -2.64
CA PHE A 50 -7.59 -4.22 -1.93
C PHE A 50 -6.75 -5.32 -1.25
N ARG A 51 -7.15 -5.68 -0.03
CA ARG A 51 -6.45 -6.66 0.79
C ARG A 51 -7.18 -8.01 0.77
N GLY A 52 -6.93 -8.80 -0.26
CA GLY A 52 -7.55 -10.11 -0.44
C GLY A 52 -6.65 -11.29 -0.07
N TYR A 53 -6.96 -12.43 -0.69
CA TYR A 53 -6.21 -13.67 -0.58
C TYR A 53 -4.73 -13.49 -0.93
N LEU A 54 -3.86 -14.23 -0.24
CA LEU A 54 -2.41 -14.13 -0.37
C LEU A 54 -1.88 -15.17 -1.34
N LEU A 55 -0.99 -14.76 -2.23
CA LEU A 55 -0.19 -15.66 -3.06
C LEU A 55 1.27 -15.61 -2.65
N PHE A 56 1.97 -16.72 -2.90
CA PHE A 56 3.35 -16.92 -2.49
C PHE A 56 4.22 -17.32 -3.68
N ASP A 57 5.32 -16.60 -3.87
CA ASP A 57 6.33 -16.84 -4.89
C ASP A 57 7.60 -17.43 -4.21
N PRO A 58 7.87 -18.74 -4.40
CA PRO A 58 8.98 -19.41 -3.73
C PRO A 58 10.35 -18.94 -4.22
N GLU A 59 10.46 -18.44 -5.46
CA GLU A 59 11.74 -18.01 -6.04
C GLU A 59 12.23 -16.71 -5.40
N LYS A 60 11.30 -15.84 -5.01
CA LYS A 60 11.58 -14.56 -4.34
C LYS A 60 11.80 -14.68 -2.83
N CYS A 61 11.44 -15.81 -2.23
CA CYS A 61 11.55 -16.00 -0.80
C CYS A 61 12.99 -16.28 -0.37
N ILE A 62 13.50 -15.49 0.59
CA ILE A 62 14.85 -15.64 1.17
C ILE A 62 14.85 -16.34 2.54
N ASN A 63 13.72 -16.86 3.01
CA ASN A 63 13.56 -17.50 4.33
C ASN A 63 13.99 -16.62 5.52
N CYS A 64 13.57 -15.35 5.55
CA CYS A 64 13.88 -14.42 6.64
C CYS A 64 12.94 -14.51 7.87
N TRP A 65 11.81 -15.22 7.75
CA TRP A 65 10.79 -15.42 8.80
C TRP A 65 10.03 -14.15 9.25
N GLU A 66 10.34 -12.99 8.68
CA GLU A 66 9.70 -11.71 9.04
C GLU A 66 8.18 -11.75 8.96
N CYS A 67 7.63 -12.38 7.91
CA CYS A 67 6.19 -12.54 7.72
C CYS A 67 5.49 -13.25 8.88
N ALA A 68 6.15 -14.21 9.54
CA ALA A 68 5.61 -14.90 10.71
C ALA A 68 5.69 -14.02 11.96
N PHE A 69 6.81 -13.32 12.17
CA PHE A 69 7.01 -12.46 13.34
C PHE A 69 6.11 -11.23 13.35
N ILE A 70 5.90 -10.60 12.19
CA ILE A 70 5.08 -9.38 12.09
C ILE A 70 3.58 -9.65 12.19
N CYS A 71 3.15 -10.91 12.06
CA CYS A 71 1.74 -11.26 11.99
C CYS A 71 1.04 -11.06 13.35
N PRO A 72 0.14 -10.06 13.51
CA PRO A 72 -0.47 -9.77 14.81
C PRO A 72 -1.43 -10.87 15.28
N ALA A 73 -2.01 -11.61 14.34
CA ALA A 73 -2.93 -12.71 14.63
C ALA A 73 -2.22 -14.08 14.76
N ASN A 74 -0.88 -14.11 14.62
CA ASN A 74 -0.10 -15.35 14.58
C ASN A 74 -0.69 -16.40 13.60
N ALA A 75 -1.16 -15.92 12.45
CA ALA A 75 -1.80 -16.74 11.42
C ALA A 75 -0.80 -17.43 10.50
N ILE A 76 0.46 -16.99 10.48
CA ILE A 76 1.50 -17.49 9.59
C ILE A 76 2.42 -18.43 10.37
N GLN A 77 2.57 -19.67 9.89
CA GLN A 77 3.48 -20.66 10.43
C GLN A 77 4.50 -21.07 9.38
N MET A 78 5.77 -21.14 9.74
CA MET A 78 6.81 -21.59 8.83
C MET A 78 6.86 -23.11 8.80
N LYS A 79 6.47 -23.73 7.69
CA LYS A 79 6.52 -25.18 7.49
C LYS A 79 7.60 -25.55 6.49
N LYS A 80 8.19 -26.73 6.67
CA LYS A 80 9.19 -27.27 5.77
C LYS A 80 8.51 -27.75 4.49
N ALA A 81 8.90 -27.18 3.37
CA ALA A 81 8.48 -27.62 2.05
C ALA A 81 9.02 -29.02 1.74
N PRO A 82 8.30 -29.82 0.94
CA PRO A 82 8.76 -31.15 0.53
C PRO A 82 10.07 -31.10 -0.27
N ALA A 83 10.73 -32.24 -0.37
CA ALA A 83 11.93 -32.40 -1.19
C ALA A 83 11.63 -32.07 -2.67
N PRO A 84 12.56 -31.48 -3.42
CA PRO A 84 13.99 -31.31 -3.13
C PRO A 84 14.35 -30.02 -2.35
N ASN A 85 13.45 -29.05 -2.25
CA ASN A 85 13.79 -27.73 -1.72
C ASN A 85 14.12 -27.77 -0.22
N ASN A 86 13.39 -28.54 0.60
CA ASN A 86 13.63 -28.64 2.06
C ASN A 86 13.72 -27.28 2.80
N ARG A 87 13.26 -26.19 2.18
CA ARG A 87 13.23 -24.82 2.71
C ARG A 87 12.00 -24.63 3.59
N PHE A 88 12.06 -23.67 4.50
CA PHE A 88 10.90 -23.30 5.31
C PHE A 88 10.14 -22.17 4.63
N TYR A 89 8.86 -22.39 4.38
CA TYR A 89 7.99 -21.43 3.72
C TYR A 89 6.74 -21.12 4.56
N PRO A 90 6.13 -19.94 4.36
CA PRO A 90 4.97 -19.53 5.12
C PRO A 90 3.73 -20.36 4.71
N THR A 91 3.08 -20.94 5.70
CA THR A 91 1.74 -21.52 5.65
C THR A 91 0.79 -20.56 6.35
N VAL A 92 -0.36 -20.27 5.75
CA VAL A 92 -1.31 -19.27 6.29
C VAL A 92 -2.57 -19.97 6.77
N ASP A 93 -2.93 -19.72 8.02
CA ASP A 93 -4.21 -20.08 8.61
C ASP A 93 -5.21 -18.94 8.38
N TYR A 94 -6.06 -19.08 7.36
CA TYR A 94 -7.10 -18.10 7.03
C TYR A 94 -8.22 -18.03 8.06
N GLY A 95 -8.34 -19.01 8.97
CA GLY A 95 -9.24 -18.93 10.11
C GLY A 95 -8.77 -17.92 11.16
N LYS A 96 -7.47 -17.59 11.17
CA LYS A 96 -6.87 -16.56 12.04
C LYS A 96 -6.52 -15.26 11.31
N CYS A 97 -6.27 -15.34 10.00
CA CYS A 97 -5.84 -14.20 9.21
C CYS A 97 -6.89 -13.08 9.21
N ILE A 98 -6.47 -11.87 9.60
CA ILE A 98 -7.32 -10.67 9.59
C ILE A 98 -7.11 -9.79 8.34
N PHE A 99 -6.43 -10.31 7.31
CA PHE A 99 -6.12 -9.60 6.06
C PHE A 99 -5.46 -8.22 6.25
N CYS A 100 -4.65 -8.07 7.30
CA CYS A 100 -3.92 -6.83 7.58
C CYS A 100 -2.71 -6.60 6.66
N HIS A 101 -2.26 -7.59 5.89
CA HIS A 101 -1.18 -7.48 4.89
C HIS A 101 0.19 -6.96 5.39
N PHE A 102 0.43 -6.88 6.71
CA PHE A 102 1.76 -6.56 7.24
C PHE A 102 2.85 -7.55 6.79
N CYS A 103 2.47 -8.81 6.55
CA CYS A 103 3.37 -9.82 5.97
C CYS A 103 3.81 -9.49 4.53
N ILE A 104 2.99 -8.78 3.75
CA ILE A 104 3.34 -8.30 2.41
C ILE A 104 4.23 -7.06 2.54
N ASP A 105 3.81 -6.10 3.35
CA ASP A 105 4.52 -4.82 3.52
C ASP A 105 5.95 -5.01 4.07
N SER A 106 6.14 -6.01 4.94
CA SER A 106 7.46 -6.35 5.52
C SER A 106 8.31 -7.28 4.65
N CYS A 107 7.76 -7.86 3.58
CA CYS A 107 8.47 -8.84 2.78
C CYS A 107 9.56 -8.18 1.92
N SER A 108 10.80 -8.19 2.40
CA SER A 108 11.95 -7.63 1.67
C SER A 108 12.20 -8.27 0.29
N GLY A 109 11.85 -9.55 0.13
CA GLY A 109 11.95 -10.25 -1.15
C GLY A 109 10.75 -10.07 -2.08
N GLY A 110 9.64 -9.50 -1.61
CA GLY A 110 8.39 -9.41 -2.39
C GLY A 110 7.81 -10.78 -2.77
N ALA A 111 8.02 -11.79 -1.92
CA ALA A 111 7.56 -13.16 -2.13
C ALA A 111 6.05 -13.33 -1.89
N LEU A 112 5.47 -12.58 -0.95
CA LEU A 112 4.03 -12.57 -0.72
C LEU A 112 3.36 -11.48 -1.56
N ARG A 113 2.26 -11.82 -2.24
CA ARG A 113 1.51 -10.92 -3.12
C ARG A 113 0.05 -10.84 -2.70
N THR A 114 -0.55 -9.66 -2.88
CA THR A 114 -1.99 -9.44 -2.70
C THR A 114 -2.77 -9.84 -3.95
N THR A 115 -4.03 -10.22 -3.77
CA THR A 115 -5.00 -10.41 -4.84
C THR A 115 -6.30 -9.66 -4.53
N LYS A 116 -7.14 -9.45 -5.55
CA LYS A 116 -8.50 -8.92 -5.37
C LYS A 116 -9.55 -10.00 -5.01
N ILE A 117 -9.11 -11.20 -4.65
CA ILE A 117 -9.97 -12.34 -4.30
C ILE A 117 -10.43 -12.18 -2.84
N HIS A 118 -11.74 -12.22 -2.59
CA HIS A 118 -12.34 -11.94 -1.26
C HIS A 118 -13.41 -12.94 -0.83
N ASP A 119 -13.76 -13.85 -1.72
CA ASP A 119 -14.90 -14.76 -1.71
C ASP A 119 -14.45 -16.22 -1.63
N VAL A 120 -13.24 -16.45 -1.13
CA VAL A 120 -12.77 -17.81 -0.82
C VAL A 120 -13.64 -18.36 0.30
N ALA A 121 -14.26 -19.50 0.05
CA ALA A 121 -15.13 -20.19 0.99
C ALA A 121 -14.61 -21.60 1.24
N TYR A 122 -14.62 -21.99 2.50
CA TYR A 122 -14.22 -23.32 2.96
C TYR A 122 -15.43 -24.02 3.54
N ARG A 123 -15.48 -25.35 3.42
CA ARG A 123 -16.55 -26.16 4.01
C ARG A 123 -16.20 -26.53 5.44
N GLU A 124 -14.92 -26.70 5.72
CA GLU A 124 -14.40 -27.09 7.03
C GLU A 124 -13.30 -26.14 7.52
N MET A 125 -13.13 -26.06 8.84
CA MET A 125 -12.09 -25.22 9.45
C MET A 125 -10.67 -25.70 9.12
N GLY A 126 -10.48 -27.02 8.92
CA GLY A 126 -9.18 -27.58 8.55
C GLY A 126 -8.70 -27.12 7.17
N GLU A 127 -9.63 -26.87 6.24
CA GLU A 127 -9.31 -26.39 4.88
C GLU A 127 -8.84 -24.93 4.87
N MET A 128 -9.09 -24.17 5.94
CA MET A 128 -8.60 -22.79 6.06
C MET A 128 -7.09 -22.71 6.31
N LEU A 129 -6.44 -23.84 6.61
CA LEU A 129 -4.99 -23.93 6.72
C LEU A 129 -4.38 -24.18 5.35
N THR A 130 -4.08 -23.10 4.63
CA THR A 130 -3.52 -23.17 3.29
C THR A 130 -2.01 -23.40 3.35
N LEU A 131 -1.58 -24.53 2.80
CA LEU A 131 -0.16 -24.89 2.70
C LEU A 131 0.55 -24.05 1.64
N THR A 132 1.87 -24.01 1.70
CA THR A 132 2.69 -23.20 0.79
C THR A 132 2.39 -23.52 -0.67
N GLU A 133 2.22 -24.79 -1.00
CA GLU A 133 1.99 -25.27 -2.36
C GLU A 133 0.68 -24.74 -2.94
N GLU A 134 -0.34 -24.60 -2.10
CA GLU A 134 -1.67 -24.07 -2.45
C GLU A 134 -1.69 -22.54 -2.53
N MET A 135 -0.64 -21.87 -2.06
CA MET A 135 -0.49 -20.42 -2.17
C MET A 135 0.25 -19.99 -3.43
N ILE A 136 0.89 -20.92 -4.17
CA ILE A 136 1.64 -20.59 -5.39
C ILE A 136 0.69 -20.19 -6.51
N GLU A 137 -0.39 -20.95 -6.65
CA GLU A 137 -1.41 -20.73 -7.67
C GLU A 137 -2.67 -20.13 -7.04
N PRO A 138 -3.41 -19.29 -7.77
CA PRO A 138 -4.71 -18.83 -7.31
C PRO A 138 -5.67 -20.02 -7.10
N PRO A 139 -6.54 -19.96 -6.08
CA PRO A 139 -7.55 -21.01 -5.89
C PRO A 139 -8.48 -21.08 -7.11
N GLU A 140 -9.10 -22.23 -7.34
CA GLU A 140 -10.06 -22.38 -8.44
C GLU A 140 -11.25 -21.41 -8.27
N ILE A 141 -11.39 -20.49 -9.23
CA ILE A 141 -12.41 -19.44 -9.19
C ILE A 141 -13.63 -19.90 -9.99
N ILE A 142 -14.63 -20.48 -9.31
CA ILE A 142 -15.93 -20.82 -9.91
C ILE A 142 -16.83 -19.58 -9.84
N ARG A 143 -16.85 -18.79 -10.92
CA ARG A 143 -17.55 -17.50 -10.96
C ARG A 143 -18.41 -17.32 -12.21
N GLU A 144 -19.61 -16.77 -12.03
CA GLU A 144 -20.51 -16.38 -13.13
C GLU A 144 -20.20 -14.97 -13.67
N ASP A 145 -19.55 -14.13 -12.86
CA ASP A 145 -19.26 -12.74 -13.16
C ASP A 145 -18.06 -12.56 -14.10
N LYS A 146 -18.37 -12.28 -15.37
CA LYS A 146 -17.36 -11.84 -16.35
C LYS A 146 -17.06 -10.34 -16.28
N LYS A 147 -17.91 -9.57 -15.61
CA LYS A 147 -17.86 -8.09 -15.61
C LYS A 147 -17.89 -7.55 -14.19
N SER A 148 -16.92 -6.71 -13.89
CA SER A 148 -16.93 -5.83 -12.72
C SER A 148 -17.74 -4.58 -13.00
N VAL A 149 -18.31 -4.01 -11.95
CA VAL A 149 -19.15 -2.82 -11.94
C VAL A 149 -18.43 -1.77 -11.10
N GLU A 150 -18.16 -0.62 -11.71
CA GLU A 150 -17.64 0.55 -11.00
C GLU A 150 -18.72 1.64 -11.00
N TYR A 151 -18.79 2.34 -9.87
CA TYR A 151 -19.75 3.41 -9.65
C TYR A 151 -19.01 4.73 -9.60
N GLU A 152 -19.22 5.57 -10.61
CA GLU A 152 -18.73 6.95 -10.61
C GLU A 152 -19.85 7.84 -10.05
N ILE A 153 -19.57 8.54 -8.95
CA ILE A 153 -20.49 9.55 -8.40
C ILE A 153 -20.09 10.90 -9.00
N GLU A 154 -20.95 11.47 -9.84
CA GLU A 154 -20.75 12.82 -10.37
C GLU A 154 -21.03 13.85 -9.28
N LYS A 155 -20.10 14.79 -9.07
CA LYS A 155 -20.10 15.73 -7.94
C LYS A 155 -21.26 16.72 -7.96
N ASP A 156 -21.73 17.09 -9.15
CA ASP A 156 -22.71 18.18 -9.30
C ASP A 156 -24.14 17.69 -9.10
N ASP A 157 -24.45 16.45 -9.52
CA ASP A 157 -25.83 15.94 -9.53
C ASP A 157 -26.04 14.60 -8.80
N LEU A 158 -25.03 14.08 -8.05
CA LEU A 158 -25.09 12.77 -7.36
C LEU A 158 -25.51 11.60 -8.27
N HIS A 159 -25.33 11.74 -9.59
CA HIS A 159 -25.64 10.69 -10.54
C HIS A 159 -24.61 9.57 -10.42
N LEU A 160 -25.11 8.36 -10.26
CA LEU A 160 -24.32 7.15 -10.15
C LEU A 160 -24.19 6.52 -11.54
N LYS A 161 -23.02 6.66 -12.15
CA LYS A 161 -22.74 6.06 -13.46
C LYS A 161 -22.12 4.68 -13.26
N ARG A 162 -22.70 3.69 -13.95
CA ARG A 162 -22.37 2.27 -13.82
C ARG A 162 -21.54 1.83 -15.03
N THR A 163 -20.23 1.70 -14.86
CA THR A 163 -19.33 1.17 -15.92
C THR A 163 -19.12 -0.33 -15.72
N ARG A 164 -19.05 -1.09 -16.82
CA ARG A 164 -18.84 -2.55 -16.80
C ARG A 164 -17.52 -2.89 -17.47
N GLU A 165 -16.52 -3.30 -16.69
CA GLU A 165 -15.17 -3.62 -17.16
C GLU A 165 -14.72 -5.02 -16.70
N VAL A 166 -13.76 -5.63 -17.40
CA VAL A 166 -13.12 -6.86 -16.93
C VAL A 166 -11.99 -6.47 -15.99
N ASP A 167 -12.17 -6.70 -14.68
CA ASP A 167 -11.16 -6.36 -13.67
C ASP A 167 -10.09 -7.46 -13.59
N GLY A 168 -8.83 -7.03 -13.63
CA GLY A 168 -7.68 -7.89 -13.36
C GLY A 168 -7.65 -8.26 -11.88
N LEU A 169 -7.67 -9.56 -11.59
CA LEU A 169 -7.59 -10.08 -10.20
C LEU A 169 -6.22 -9.84 -9.55
N PHE A 170 -5.23 -9.53 -10.39
CA PHE A 170 -3.84 -9.32 -10.02
C PHE A 170 -3.47 -7.87 -10.23
N VAL A 171 -2.90 -7.28 -9.19
CA VAL A 171 -2.34 -5.94 -9.23
C VAL A 171 -0.86 -6.09 -8.95
N GLU A 172 -0.03 -5.71 -9.92
CA GLU A 172 1.38 -5.52 -9.63
C GLU A 172 1.51 -4.24 -8.80
N PRO A 173 2.18 -4.28 -7.64
CA PRO A 173 2.39 -3.08 -6.86
C PRO A 173 3.13 -2.07 -7.73
N THR A 174 2.59 -0.86 -7.84
CA THR A 174 3.32 0.22 -8.50
C THR A 174 4.59 0.48 -7.69
N PRO A 175 5.77 0.50 -8.32
CA PRO A 175 7.00 0.77 -7.60
C PRO A 175 6.88 2.13 -6.91
N PRO A 176 7.38 2.28 -5.67
CA PRO A 176 7.33 3.56 -4.98
C PRO A 176 8.04 4.61 -5.83
N VAL A 177 7.47 5.82 -5.87
CA VAL A 177 8.12 6.94 -6.56
C VAL A 177 9.41 7.27 -5.80
N GLU A 178 10.55 6.94 -6.40
CA GLU A 178 11.86 7.26 -5.84
C GLU A 178 12.06 8.78 -5.88
N ILE A 179 12.08 9.41 -4.70
CA ILE A 179 12.42 10.81 -4.57
C ILE A 179 13.93 10.87 -4.33
N PRO A 180 14.75 11.34 -5.28
CA PRO A 180 16.19 11.38 -5.11
C PRO A 180 16.57 12.36 -4.00
N MET A 181 17.18 11.84 -2.94
CA MET A 181 17.69 12.62 -1.82
C MET A 181 19.20 12.79 -1.94
N VAL A 182 19.74 13.91 -1.48
CA VAL A 182 21.19 14.19 -1.45
C VAL A 182 21.56 14.80 -0.11
N SER A 183 22.74 14.49 0.39
CA SER A 183 23.26 15.09 1.62
C SER A 183 23.77 16.50 1.36
N GLN A 184 23.39 17.44 2.21
CA GLN A 184 23.83 18.84 2.16
C GLN A 184 24.33 19.27 3.55
N CYS A 185 25.47 19.96 3.56
CA CYS A 185 25.96 20.62 4.77
C CYS A 185 25.24 21.97 4.95
N VAL A 186 24.48 22.09 6.03
CA VAL A 186 23.64 23.25 6.34
C VAL A 186 24.42 24.27 7.17
N ASP A 187 25.32 23.80 8.03
CA ASP A 187 26.15 24.65 8.87
C ASP A 187 27.62 24.22 8.78
N ARG A 188 28.36 24.89 7.89
CA ARG A 188 29.78 24.62 7.69
C ARG A 188 30.65 25.14 8.84
N ALA A 189 30.18 26.14 9.59
CA ALA A 189 30.97 26.75 10.66
C ALA A 189 31.11 25.80 11.87
N SER A 190 30.09 25.00 12.13
CA SER A 190 30.09 23.99 13.21
C SER A 190 30.83 22.69 12.86
N CYS A 191 31.49 22.62 11.70
CA CYS A 191 32.25 21.44 11.28
C CYS A 191 33.58 21.31 12.05
N LEU A 192 33.74 20.22 12.81
CA LEU A 192 34.97 19.90 13.52
C LEU A 192 36.07 19.26 12.65
N GLY A 193 35.77 18.91 11.39
CA GLY A 193 36.75 18.26 10.50
C GLY A 193 37.13 16.84 10.92
N CYS A 194 36.27 16.13 11.67
CA CYS A 194 36.54 14.79 12.20
C CYS A 194 36.59 13.66 11.15
N ARG A 195 36.24 13.94 9.89
CA ARG A 195 36.25 13.00 8.74
C ARG A 195 35.37 11.76 8.83
N VAL A 196 34.61 11.57 9.91
CA VAL A 196 33.64 10.46 10.05
C VAL A 196 32.70 10.35 8.85
N CYS A 197 32.19 11.49 8.36
CA CYS A 197 31.29 11.51 7.20
C CYS A 197 31.94 11.03 5.88
N GLU A 198 33.25 11.20 5.72
CA GLU A 198 34.02 10.70 4.57
C GLU A 198 34.23 9.18 4.69
N GLU A 199 34.58 8.70 5.89
CA GLU A 199 34.80 7.27 6.15
C GLU A 199 33.54 6.41 5.97
N VAL A 200 32.37 6.91 6.39
CA VAL A 200 31.10 6.18 6.25
C VAL A 200 30.47 6.30 4.86
N CYS A 201 31.06 7.08 3.95
CA CYS A 201 30.51 7.33 2.64
C CYS A 201 30.95 6.27 1.62
N GLU A 202 30.19 5.18 1.53
CA GLU A 202 30.46 4.10 0.56
C GLU A 202 30.42 4.55 -0.91
N SER A 203 29.65 5.61 -1.21
CA SER A 203 29.58 6.20 -2.56
C SER A 203 30.80 7.07 -2.91
N GLY A 204 31.69 7.36 -1.95
CA GLY A 204 32.80 8.31 -2.13
C GLY A 204 32.34 9.72 -2.48
N ALA A 205 31.09 10.07 -2.15
CA ALA A 205 30.51 11.38 -2.43
C ALA A 205 31.06 12.48 -1.51
N ILE A 206 31.62 12.14 -0.35
CA ILE A 206 32.18 13.11 0.59
C ILE A 206 33.70 13.05 0.53
N SER A 207 34.33 14.22 0.39
CA SER A 207 35.79 14.38 0.42
C SER A 207 36.16 15.49 1.39
N SER A 208 37.23 15.29 2.16
CA SER A 208 37.83 16.37 2.94
C SER A 208 39.16 16.78 2.28
N SER A 209 39.18 17.94 1.64
CA SER A 209 40.39 18.44 0.96
C SER A 209 41.17 19.37 1.89
N SER A 210 42.47 19.09 2.06
CA SER A 210 43.42 19.97 2.75
C SER A 210 44.29 20.81 1.81
N ALA A 211 44.14 20.72 0.48
CA ALA A 211 45.00 21.46 -0.44
C ALA A 211 44.31 21.78 -1.79
N GLU A 212 44.59 23.01 -2.26
CA GLU A 212 44.40 23.59 -3.59
C GLU A 212 43.08 24.35 -3.88
N GLY A 213 43.09 25.64 -3.51
CA GLY A 213 42.29 26.74 -4.10
C GLY A 213 40.83 26.76 -3.65
N VAL A 214 40.46 27.30 -2.49
CA VAL A 214 40.68 28.69 -2.06
C VAL A 214 41.05 28.67 -0.57
N LEU A 215 42.24 29.17 -0.25
CA LEU A 215 42.55 29.65 1.09
C LEU A 215 41.62 30.84 1.37
N GLU A 216 40.47 30.58 1.97
CA GLU A 216 39.88 31.57 2.86
C GLU A 216 40.40 31.26 4.26
N ALA A 217 40.84 32.32 4.94
CA ALA A 217 41.70 32.33 6.13
C ALA A 217 41.47 31.18 7.14
N GLU A 218 42.58 30.72 7.75
CA GLU A 218 42.63 29.96 9.01
C GLU A 218 42.67 28.41 8.99
N GLY A 219 43.16 27.75 7.94
CA GLY A 219 43.61 26.34 8.05
C GLY A 219 42.54 25.31 8.48
N VAL A 220 41.25 25.63 8.28
CA VAL A 220 40.12 24.77 8.64
C VAL A 220 39.85 23.74 7.53
N LEU A 221 39.84 22.45 7.90
CA LEU A 221 39.48 21.35 7.00
C LEU A 221 38.00 21.44 6.63
N ARG A 222 37.68 21.79 5.37
CA ARG A 222 36.28 21.87 4.88
C ARG A 222 35.93 20.62 4.08
N MET A 223 34.83 19.97 4.47
CA MET A 223 34.26 18.85 3.70
C MET A 223 33.53 19.36 2.44
N LYS A 224 33.58 18.60 1.35
CA LYS A 224 32.83 18.82 0.13
C LYS A 224 32.00 17.57 -0.20
N ILE A 225 30.74 17.79 -0.56
CA ILE A 225 29.83 16.73 -0.98
C ILE A 225 29.57 16.86 -2.48
N ASP A 226 29.86 15.80 -3.22
CA ASP A 226 29.54 15.62 -4.62
C ASP A 226 28.10 15.13 -4.75
N ILE A 227 27.23 15.99 -5.27
CA ILE A 227 25.79 15.75 -5.41
C ILE A 227 25.51 14.68 -6.47
N GLU A 228 26.39 14.50 -7.44
CA GLU A 228 26.20 13.51 -8.51
C GLU A 228 26.47 12.10 -8.03
N LYS A 229 27.44 11.93 -7.13
CA LYS A 229 27.78 10.63 -6.53
C LYS A 229 26.94 10.28 -5.30
N CYS A 230 26.30 11.27 -4.68
CA CYS A 230 25.53 11.06 -3.47
C CYS A 230 24.28 10.19 -3.74
N THR A 231 24.19 9.04 -3.08
CA THR A 231 23.04 8.12 -3.15
C THR A 231 21.87 8.51 -2.26
N GLY A 232 22.04 9.51 -1.38
CA GLY A 232 20.98 9.92 -0.45
C GLY A 232 20.73 8.97 0.72
N CYS A 233 21.61 8.01 0.99
CA CYS A 233 21.42 6.98 2.03
C CYS A 233 21.34 7.51 3.47
N GLY A 234 21.87 8.72 3.73
CA GLY A 234 21.77 9.38 5.03
C GLY A 234 22.75 8.91 6.12
N LEU A 235 23.66 7.98 5.83
CA LEU A 235 24.65 7.50 6.81
C LEU A 235 25.48 8.64 7.39
N CYS A 236 26.00 9.53 6.55
CA CYS A 236 26.74 10.71 6.99
C CYS A 236 25.92 11.66 7.89
N VAL A 237 24.60 11.76 7.68
CA VAL A 237 23.70 12.58 8.52
C VAL A 237 23.54 11.96 9.89
N LYS A 238 23.41 10.63 9.96
CA LYS A 238 23.27 9.89 11.21
C LYS A 238 24.54 9.93 12.06
N GLU A 239 25.70 9.78 11.42
CA GLU A 239 26.99 9.65 12.11
C GLU A 239 27.65 11.01 12.43
N CYS A 240 27.12 12.11 11.90
CA CYS A 240 27.64 13.44 12.20
C CYS A 240 27.28 13.87 13.64
N SER A 241 28.25 13.81 14.56
CA SER A 241 28.07 14.23 15.96
C SER A 241 27.63 15.69 16.11
N MET A 242 28.00 16.56 15.15
CA MET A 242 27.63 17.97 15.13
C MET A 242 26.28 18.24 14.45
N GLN A 243 25.64 17.22 13.85
CA GLN A 243 24.34 17.32 13.18
C GLN A 243 24.26 18.42 12.11
N ILE A 244 25.39 18.70 11.43
CA ILE A 244 25.49 19.76 10.41
C ILE A 244 25.08 19.33 9.00
N LEU A 245 24.75 18.06 8.82
CA LEU A 245 24.32 17.48 7.54
C LEU A 245 22.81 17.22 7.57
N ARG A 246 22.14 17.45 6.43
CA ARG A 246 20.73 17.09 6.22
C ARG A 246 20.53 16.47 4.85
N LEU A 247 19.57 15.56 4.76
CA LEU A 247 19.10 15.08 3.46
C LEU A 247 18.07 16.05 2.88
N VAL A 248 18.33 16.52 1.67
CA VAL A 248 17.45 17.41 0.89
C VAL A 248 17.08 16.75 -0.43
N ARG A 249 15.96 17.16 -1.03
CA ARG A 249 15.57 16.64 -2.35
C ARG A 249 16.50 17.20 -3.42
N ARG A 250 16.97 16.35 -4.33
CA ARG A 250 17.80 16.77 -5.47
C ARG A 250 17.03 17.78 -6.32
N GLY A 251 17.56 19.00 -6.48
CA GLY A 251 16.96 20.07 -7.29
C GLY A 251 16.08 21.08 -6.55
N LYS A 252 16.12 21.14 -5.21
CA LYS A 252 15.54 22.23 -4.40
C LYS A 252 16.59 22.96 -3.59
#